data_AF-A0A538CMD1-F1
#
_entry.id   AF-A0A538CMD1-F1
#
_cell.length_a   1.000
_cell.length_b   1.000
_cell.length_c   1.000
_cell.angle_alpha   90.00
_cell.angle_beta   90.00
_cell.angle_gamma   90.00
#
_symmetry.space_group_name_H-M   'P 1'
#
loop_
_entity.id
_entity.type
_entity.pdbx_description
1 polymer ?
#
loop_
_entity_poly.entity_id
_entity_poly.type
_entity_poly.pdbx_seq_one_letter_code
_entity_poly.pdbx_strand_id
1 'polypeptide(L)'
;MRRRRRSRRPPLPRVRATTRSARSGRRRGSPTRASSARPAAPTFPGRSARRRRRARSTRRARAGPPSRPASRCRRPRPRHRATRSRSPPPPRRSPATRRRPAARSRATARFAPSRSCEQPTFGCDHRAVADAFIPSPPSNGLHLGPFFFHAYGLAYVAAVIAAVAITSRRWRAVGGDPKLVQEVALWAFPAGLIGGRLYFLATSWNEVPPHWWGPFAIWRGGLGIWGGIAAGTLVGIWVLHRRRADIPVFLDAAAPALLVAQAIGRVGNYFNQELFGGPTTLPWGLEIDPAHRPARYASYATFHPTFLYEIVWNLLLAFAPARSSCESTPLTTSSAYG
;
A
#
# COMPACT_ATOMS: atom_id res chain seq x y z
N MET A 1 -6.72 -63.00 -3.77
CA MET A 1 -6.49 -63.59 -2.42
C MET A 1 -5.30 -62.86 -1.80
N ARG A 2 -5.38 -62.19 -0.64
CA ARG A 2 -5.47 -62.71 0.75
C ARG A 2 -4.17 -63.43 1.25
N ARG A 3 -3.18 -62.68 1.78
CA ARG A 3 -2.76 -62.75 3.21
C ARG A 3 -1.48 -61.95 3.58
N ARG A 4 -1.64 -61.20 4.67
CA ARG A 4 -0.67 -60.60 5.61
C ARG A 4 0.69 -61.31 5.79
N ARG A 5 1.75 -60.51 6.00
CA ARG A 5 2.82 -60.80 6.98
C ARG A 5 2.95 -59.64 7.99
N ARG A 6 3.37 -59.96 9.22
CA ARG A 6 3.54 -59.04 10.37
C ARG A 6 5.01 -58.97 10.78
N SER A 7 5.48 -57.79 11.17
CA SER A 7 6.66 -57.58 12.04
C SER A 7 6.42 -56.26 12.83
N ARG A 8 6.01 -56.35 14.09
CA ARG A 8 6.82 -56.20 15.33
C ARG A 8 7.33 -54.76 15.56
N ARG A 9 6.70 -54.06 16.52
CA ARG A 9 7.20 -52.83 17.17
C ARG A 9 7.95 -53.19 18.47
N PRO A 10 9.00 -52.45 18.87
CA PRO A 10 9.55 -52.48 20.24
C PRO A 10 8.79 -51.54 21.20
N PRO A 11 8.90 -51.73 22.53
CA PRO A 11 8.14 -50.98 23.55
C PRO A 11 8.85 -49.72 24.08
N LEU A 12 8.07 -48.82 24.70
CA LEU A 12 8.54 -47.63 25.43
C LEU A 12 8.76 -47.93 26.93
N PRO A 13 9.74 -47.30 27.60
CA PRO A 13 9.90 -47.40 29.06
C PRO A 13 8.95 -46.47 29.83
N ARG A 14 8.43 -46.96 30.96
CA ARG A 14 7.66 -46.18 31.95
C ARG A 14 8.59 -45.58 33.00
N VAL A 15 8.43 -44.30 33.33
CA VAL A 15 9.00 -43.69 34.55
C VAL A 15 7.94 -43.65 35.65
N ARG A 16 8.30 -44.06 36.87
CA ARG A 16 7.41 -44.11 38.03
C ARG A 16 7.33 -42.75 38.74
N ALA A 17 6.15 -42.41 39.26
CA ALA A 17 6.01 -41.42 40.31
C ALA A 17 6.34 -42.05 41.68
N THR A 18 6.96 -41.28 42.56
CA THR A 18 7.22 -41.65 43.97
C THR A 18 6.77 -40.53 44.90
N THR A 19 5.99 -40.89 45.92
CA THR A 19 5.45 -40.00 46.94
C THR A 19 6.05 -40.31 48.31
N ARG A 20 6.49 -39.27 49.03
CA ARG A 20 6.72 -39.21 50.50
C ARG A 20 7.25 -37.81 50.82
N SER A 21 7.14 -37.22 52.02
CA SER A 21 6.16 -37.19 53.10
C SER A 21 6.82 -36.36 54.22
N ALA A 22 6.12 -35.31 54.68
CA ALA A 22 6.21 -34.58 55.95
C ALA A 22 7.39 -34.78 56.95
N ARG A 23 7.99 -33.66 57.40
CA ARG A 23 7.94 -33.11 58.79
C ARG A 23 8.80 -31.84 58.89
N SER A 24 8.21 -30.66 59.14
CA SER A 24 7.96 -30.03 60.47
C SER A 24 9.20 -29.49 61.22
N GLY A 25 9.43 -28.19 61.11
CA GLY A 25 10.27 -27.37 62.00
C GLY A 25 9.50 -26.10 62.39
N ARG A 26 9.65 -25.60 63.62
CA ARG A 26 8.63 -24.74 64.29
C ARG A 26 9.28 -23.53 64.96
N ARG A 27 8.47 -22.47 65.21
CA ARG A 27 8.73 -21.25 66.04
C ARG A 27 9.43 -20.09 65.28
N ARG A 28 9.20 -18.81 65.61
CA ARG A 28 8.22 -18.08 66.46
C ARG A 28 8.33 -16.57 66.10
N GLY A 29 7.30 -15.77 66.36
CA GLY A 29 7.42 -14.29 66.39
C GLY A 29 6.23 -13.57 65.78
N SER A 30 5.26 -13.19 66.62
CA SER A 30 4.02 -12.48 66.26
C SER A 30 4.09 -10.99 66.72
N PRO A 31 3.08 -10.13 66.44
CA PRO A 31 3.33 -8.73 66.05
C PRO A 31 3.06 -7.69 67.15
N THR A 32 3.39 -6.42 66.84
CA THR A 32 2.90 -5.24 67.56
C THR A 32 2.28 -4.20 66.63
N ARG A 33 1.12 -3.66 67.07
CA ARG A 33 0.44 -2.43 66.56
C ARG A 33 1.32 -1.19 66.87
N ALA A 34 1.13 0.03 66.36
CA ALA A 34 -0.10 0.85 66.38
C ALA A 34 0.12 2.24 65.75
N SER A 35 -0.99 2.96 65.40
CA SER A 35 -1.07 4.43 65.13
C SER A 35 -0.17 4.99 64.00
N SER A 36 -0.35 6.16 63.39
CA SER A 36 -1.48 7.08 63.10
C SER A 36 -0.98 8.06 61.99
N ALA A 37 -1.72 8.95 61.31
CA ALA A 37 -3.12 9.37 61.33
C ALA A 37 -3.56 9.90 59.92
N ARG A 38 -4.79 10.42 59.82
CA ARG A 38 -5.31 11.41 58.84
C ARG A 38 -6.18 12.40 59.64
N PRO A 39 -6.64 13.54 59.08
CA PRO A 39 -6.03 14.47 58.11
C PRO A 39 -6.05 15.93 58.64
N ALA A 40 -5.45 16.91 57.94
CA ALA A 40 -5.79 18.32 58.16
C ALA A 40 -5.44 19.24 56.98
N ALA A 41 -6.41 20.07 56.58
CA ALA A 41 -6.23 21.38 55.96
C ALA A 41 -7.21 22.34 56.65
N PRO A 42 -6.85 23.62 56.88
CA PRO A 42 -7.88 24.67 56.86
C PRO A 42 -7.47 26.01 56.20
N THR A 43 -8.41 26.54 55.38
CA THR A 43 -8.88 27.96 55.24
C THR A 43 -7.93 29.17 55.50
N PHE A 44 -7.77 30.12 54.56
CA PHE A 44 -8.61 31.33 54.28
C PHE A 44 -8.62 32.40 55.41
N PRO A 45 -8.57 33.73 55.12
CA PRO A 45 -9.48 34.50 54.23
C PRO A 45 -8.73 35.43 53.23
N GLY A 46 -9.33 36.24 52.34
CA GLY A 46 -10.73 36.52 52.00
C GLY A 46 -10.95 38.05 51.82
N ARG A 47 -11.49 38.49 50.67
CA ARG A 47 -12.12 39.83 50.53
C ARG A 47 -13.15 39.85 49.39
N SER A 48 -14.18 40.67 49.57
CA SER A 48 -15.48 40.49 48.92
C SER A 48 -16.03 41.76 48.26
N ALA A 49 -16.85 41.54 47.23
CA ALA A 49 -18.00 42.34 46.77
C ALA A 49 -18.03 43.88 46.96
N ARG A 50 -18.15 44.61 45.84
CA ARG A 50 -19.15 45.69 45.61
C ARG A 50 -19.26 45.92 44.09
N ARG A 51 -20.40 45.89 43.39
CA ARG A 51 -21.77 46.44 43.57
C ARG A 51 -21.98 47.69 42.71
N ARG A 52 -22.68 47.50 41.58
CA ARG A 52 -23.59 48.43 40.85
C ARG A 52 -23.25 49.93 40.80
N ARG A 53 -23.30 50.49 39.58
CA ARG A 53 -24.06 51.73 39.31
C ARG A 53 -24.67 51.75 37.90
N ARG A 54 -25.89 52.29 37.80
CA ARG A 54 -26.64 52.58 36.56
C ARG A 54 -26.61 54.09 36.30
N ALA A 55 -26.50 54.49 35.05
CA ALA A 55 -27.07 55.70 34.41
C ALA A 55 -26.93 55.47 32.89
N ARG A 56 -27.94 55.43 32.00
CA ARG A 56 -29.25 56.10 31.84
C ARG A 56 -29.14 57.55 31.35
N SER A 57 -29.15 57.71 30.02
CA SER A 57 -29.34 58.94 29.20
C SER A 57 -28.80 58.61 27.78
N THR A 58 -29.38 58.99 26.62
CA THR A 58 -30.61 59.71 26.28
C THR A 58 -31.22 59.22 24.94
N ARG A 59 -32.44 59.68 24.70
CA ARG A 59 -33.45 59.36 23.67
C ARG A 59 -33.12 59.90 22.25
N ARG A 60 -33.87 59.43 21.24
CA ARG A 60 -34.10 59.96 19.85
C ARG A 60 -33.06 59.56 18.77
N ALA A 61 -33.43 59.38 17.49
CA ALA A 61 -34.75 59.15 16.86
C ALA A 61 -34.61 58.61 15.41
N ARG A 62 -35.66 57.93 14.92
CA ARG A 62 -36.12 57.78 13.51
C ARG A 62 -35.09 57.77 12.36
N ALA A 63 -35.04 56.66 11.63
CA ALA A 63 -35.42 56.62 10.21
C ALA A 63 -35.72 55.16 9.75
N GLY A 64 -36.82 54.99 9.01
CA GLY A 64 -37.13 53.75 8.28
C GLY A 64 -36.52 53.74 6.86
N PRO A 65 -36.70 52.66 6.09
CA PRO A 65 -35.82 52.30 4.98
C PRO A 65 -36.33 52.77 3.60
N PRO A 66 -35.49 52.64 2.56
CA PRO A 66 -35.94 52.22 1.23
C PRO A 66 -35.59 50.75 0.97
N SER A 67 -36.35 50.14 0.07
CA SER A 67 -36.39 48.69 -0.13
C SER A 67 -35.95 48.27 -1.54
N ARG A 68 -35.50 47.01 -1.65
CA ARG A 68 -35.39 46.17 -2.88
C ARG A 68 -34.29 46.52 -3.90
N PRO A 69 -33.97 45.60 -4.85
CA PRO A 69 -34.38 44.19 -4.96
C PRO A 69 -33.20 43.18 -4.96
N ALA A 70 -33.52 41.91 -4.75
CA ALA A 70 -32.55 40.80 -4.82
C ALA A 70 -32.27 40.34 -6.27
N SER A 71 -31.00 40.39 -6.69
CA SER A 71 -30.53 39.70 -7.90
C SER A 71 -30.20 38.22 -7.60
N ARG A 72 -31.20 37.34 -7.76
CA ARG A 72 -31.01 35.88 -7.71
C ARG A 72 -30.02 35.43 -8.80
N CYS A 73 -28.78 35.07 -8.43
CA CYS A 73 -27.92 34.26 -9.29
C CYS A 73 -28.51 32.85 -9.46
N ARG A 74 -29.27 32.65 -10.55
CA ARG A 74 -29.81 31.33 -10.92
C ARG A 74 -28.69 30.41 -11.41
N ARG A 75 -28.56 29.24 -10.78
CA ARG A 75 -27.83 28.09 -11.34
C ARG A 75 -28.43 27.67 -12.70
N PRO A 76 -27.62 27.38 -13.73
CA PRO A 76 -28.12 26.79 -14.97
C PRO A 76 -27.55 25.37 -15.22
N ARG A 77 -28.33 24.33 -14.89
CA ARG A 77 -28.27 22.97 -15.50
C ARG A 77 -29.63 22.27 -15.30
N PRO A 78 -30.03 21.31 -16.15
CA PRO A 78 -29.55 20.96 -17.49
C PRO A 78 -30.62 21.17 -18.59
N ARG A 79 -30.21 21.24 -19.86
CA ARG A 79 -31.13 20.97 -20.99
C ARG A 79 -30.66 19.73 -21.74
N HIS A 80 -31.44 18.66 -21.65
CA HIS A 80 -31.29 17.50 -22.53
C HIS A 80 -31.59 17.93 -23.96
N ARG A 81 -30.62 17.77 -24.87
CA ARG A 81 -30.88 17.74 -26.31
C ARG A 81 -30.43 16.39 -26.85
N ALA A 82 -31.39 15.48 -27.03
CA ALA A 82 -31.14 14.19 -27.62
C ALA A 82 -30.86 14.35 -29.13
N THR A 83 -29.61 14.20 -29.53
CA THR A 83 -29.23 14.02 -30.93
C THR A 83 -28.80 12.57 -31.14
N ARG A 84 -29.69 11.76 -31.72
CA ARG A 84 -29.42 10.37 -32.11
C ARG A 84 -28.54 10.36 -33.37
N SER A 85 -27.22 10.32 -33.22
CA SER A 85 -26.33 9.91 -34.31
C SER A 85 -26.38 8.39 -34.46
N ARG A 86 -27.16 7.89 -35.43
CA ARG A 86 -27.16 6.47 -35.81
C ARG A 86 -25.91 6.18 -36.65
N SER A 87 -24.99 5.38 -36.13
CA SER A 87 -23.92 4.79 -36.94
C SER A 87 -24.52 3.79 -37.95
N PRO A 88 -24.04 3.74 -39.21
CA PRO A 88 -24.49 2.74 -40.18
C PRO A 88 -23.97 1.33 -39.81
N PRO A 89 -24.72 0.26 -40.14
CA PRO A 89 -24.31 -1.12 -39.86
C PRO A 89 -23.23 -1.62 -40.83
N PRO A 90 -22.43 -2.63 -40.44
CA PRO A 90 -21.44 -3.25 -41.32
C PRO A 90 -22.09 -4.05 -42.46
N PRO A 91 -21.41 -4.20 -43.62
CA PRO A 91 -21.96 -4.90 -44.78
C PRO A 91 -22.14 -6.41 -44.51
N ARG A 92 -23.31 -6.93 -44.91
CA ARG A 92 -23.62 -8.37 -44.86
C ARG A 92 -22.75 -9.16 -45.84
N ARG A 93 -22.12 -10.24 -45.37
CA ARG A 93 -21.59 -11.30 -46.25
C ARG A 93 -22.73 -12.26 -46.62
N SER A 94 -23.07 -12.34 -47.90
CA SER A 94 -23.97 -13.37 -48.43
C SER A 94 -23.22 -14.69 -48.65
N PRO A 95 -23.90 -15.86 -48.55
CA PRO A 95 -23.24 -17.17 -48.62
C PRO A 95 -23.04 -17.66 -50.06
N ALA A 96 -21.78 -17.88 -50.46
CA ALA A 96 -21.44 -18.51 -51.73
C ALA A 96 -21.31 -20.04 -51.61
N THR A 97 -22.41 -20.71 -51.94
CA THR A 97 -22.51 -22.02 -52.61
C THR A 97 -21.27 -22.94 -52.69
N ARG A 98 -21.37 -24.03 -51.94
CA ARG A 98 -20.66 -25.32 -52.07
C ARG A 98 -20.62 -25.85 -53.53
N ARG A 99 -19.43 -26.08 -54.11
CA ARG A 99 -19.22 -27.05 -55.22
C ARG A 99 -17.76 -27.55 -55.31
N ARG A 100 -17.57 -28.83 -54.97
CA ARG A 100 -16.55 -29.78 -55.51
C ARG A 100 -17.20 -30.49 -56.73
N PRO A 101 -16.50 -31.16 -57.68
CA PRO A 101 -15.35 -32.07 -57.42
C PRO A 101 -14.25 -32.18 -58.51
N ALA A 102 -13.24 -33.03 -58.23
CA ALA A 102 -12.37 -33.77 -59.18
C ALA A 102 -11.47 -32.99 -60.17
N ALA A 103 -10.46 -33.55 -60.85
CA ALA A 103 -9.46 -34.59 -60.50
C ALA A 103 -8.38 -34.60 -61.61
N ARG A 104 -7.14 -35.07 -61.32
CA ARG A 104 -5.96 -35.12 -62.23
C ARG A 104 -5.40 -33.72 -62.57
N SER A 105 -4.12 -33.53 -62.84
CA SER A 105 -3.09 -34.46 -63.36
C SER A 105 -1.69 -34.25 -62.74
N ARG A 106 -0.82 -35.26 -62.89
CA ARG A 106 0.61 -35.19 -62.52
C ARG A 106 1.38 -34.36 -63.55
N ALA A 107 2.26 -33.47 -63.10
CA ALA A 107 3.37 -32.94 -63.90
C ALA A 107 4.63 -32.89 -63.03
N THR A 108 5.65 -33.66 -63.42
CA THR A 108 6.92 -33.78 -62.71
C THR A 108 7.91 -32.70 -63.15
N ALA A 109 7.91 -31.55 -62.46
CA ALA A 109 8.95 -30.55 -62.62
C ALA A 109 10.26 -31.04 -61.97
N ARG A 110 11.31 -31.21 -62.79
CA ARG A 110 12.65 -31.62 -62.32
C ARG A 110 13.33 -30.41 -61.67
N PHE A 111 13.68 -30.52 -60.39
CA PHE A 111 14.52 -29.52 -59.73
C PHE A 111 15.99 -29.76 -60.09
N ALA A 112 16.62 -28.81 -60.79
CA ALA A 112 18.06 -28.79 -61.02
C ALA A 112 18.76 -27.99 -59.89
N PRO A 113 19.98 -28.35 -59.49
CA PRO A 113 20.64 -27.72 -58.35
C PRO A 113 21.25 -26.36 -58.73
N SER A 114 20.69 -25.28 -58.18
CA SER A 114 21.27 -23.95 -58.27
C SER A 114 22.08 -23.61 -57.02
N ARG A 115 23.40 -23.68 -57.18
CA ARG A 115 24.46 -22.86 -56.55
C ARG A 115 24.28 -22.46 -55.07
N SER A 116 25.21 -22.94 -54.26
CA SER A 116 25.54 -22.44 -52.93
C SER A 116 25.59 -20.90 -52.91
N CYS A 117 24.72 -20.27 -52.11
CA CYS A 117 25.01 -18.93 -51.63
C CYS A 117 26.02 -19.06 -50.49
N GLU A 118 27.27 -18.69 -50.76
CA GLU A 118 28.22 -18.37 -49.70
C GLU A 118 27.58 -17.33 -48.77
N GLN A 119 27.59 -17.61 -47.46
CA GLN A 119 27.20 -16.61 -46.47
C GLN A 119 28.30 -15.55 -46.46
N PRO A 120 27.99 -14.26 -46.71
CA PRO A 120 28.97 -13.20 -46.47
C PRO A 120 29.28 -13.20 -44.98
N THR A 121 30.53 -13.52 -44.64
CA THR A 121 31.06 -13.33 -43.30
C THR A 121 31.18 -11.84 -43.02
N PHE A 122 30.05 -11.23 -42.64
CA PHE A 122 30.04 -9.91 -42.03
C PHE A 122 30.87 -9.98 -40.76
N GLY A 123 32.12 -9.54 -40.86
CA GLY A 123 32.97 -9.34 -39.69
C GLY A 123 32.28 -8.32 -38.79
N CYS A 124 31.86 -8.78 -37.61
CA CYS A 124 31.44 -7.88 -36.54
C CYS A 124 32.67 -7.09 -36.07
N ASP A 125 32.94 -5.96 -36.73
CA ASP A 125 33.79 -4.93 -36.17
C ASP A 125 33.14 -4.47 -34.86
N HIS A 126 33.67 -4.94 -33.73
CA HIS A 126 33.12 -4.75 -32.37
C HIS A 126 33.30 -3.31 -31.86
N ARG A 127 33.10 -2.32 -32.74
CA ARG A 127 33.04 -0.90 -32.43
C ARG A 127 31.70 -0.53 -31.80
N ALA A 128 31.58 -0.90 -30.52
CA ALA A 128 30.88 -0.19 -29.46
C ALA A 128 29.78 0.79 -29.90
N VAL A 129 28.65 0.26 -30.41
CA VAL A 129 27.36 0.81 -30.01
C VAL A 129 27.08 0.18 -28.65
N ALA A 130 27.27 0.95 -27.58
CA ALA A 130 26.78 0.53 -26.27
C ALA A 130 25.26 0.62 -26.33
N ASP A 131 24.61 -0.50 -26.63
CA ASP A 131 23.16 -0.61 -26.58
C ASP A 131 22.68 -0.15 -25.20
N ALA A 132 21.89 0.92 -25.17
CA ALA A 132 21.63 1.71 -23.96
C ALA A 132 20.63 1.06 -22.98
N PHE A 133 20.54 -0.28 -23.01
CA PHE A 133 19.60 -1.05 -22.21
C PHE A 133 19.97 -0.99 -20.71
N ILE A 134 18.94 -1.09 -19.88
CA ILE A 134 19.09 -1.23 -18.43
C ILE A 134 19.32 -2.72 -18.16
N PRO A 135 20.50 -3.15 -17.70
CA PRO A 135 20.79 -4.56 -17.46
C PRO A 135 19.96 -5.09 -16.28
N SER A 136 19.65 -6.39 -16.30
CA SER A 136 19.07 -7.04 -15.13
C SER A 136 20.10 -7.17 -13.99
N PRO A 137 19.72 -6.96 -12.72
CA PRO A 137 20.64 -7.15 -11.59
C PRO A 137 20.98 -8.64 -11.40
N PRO A 138 22.26 -8.98 -11.12
CA PRO A 138 22.73 -10.37 -11.04
C PRO A 138 22.32 -11.09 -9.75
N SER A 139 21.87 -10.36 -8.73
CA SER A 139 21.29 -10.92 -7.50
C SER A 139 20.03 -10.15 -7.08
N ASN A 140 19.10 -10.85 -6.44
CA ASN A 140 17.90 -10.27 -5.84
C ASN A 140 18.12 -9.77 -4.40
N GLY A 141 19.37 -9.65 -3.95
CA GLY A 141 19.72 -9.35 -2.57
C GLY A 141 21.22 -9.38 -2.27
N LEU A 142 21.53 -9.24 -0.98
CA LEU A 142 22.87 -9.12 -0.41
C LEU A 142 23.11 -10.23 0.62
N HIS A 143 24.28 -10.86 0.58
CA HIS A 143 24.74 -11.76 1.64
C HIS A 143 25.48 -10.96 2.72
N LEU A 144 25.04 -11.07 3.98
CA LEU A 144 25.82 -10.65 5.15
C LEU A 144 26.14 -11.90 5.99
N GLY A 145 27.32 -12.47 5.76
CA GLY A 145 27.72 -13.73 6.37
C GLY A 145 26.74 -14.86 6.02
N PRO A 146 26.17 -15.58 7.01
CA PRO A 146 25.23 -16.68 6.76
C PRO A 146 23.81 -16.21 6.39
N PHE A 147 23.51 -14.91 6.47
CA PHE A 147 22.16 -14.38 6.25
C PHE A 147 22.03 -13.74 4.86
N PHE A 148 20.95 -14.09 4.16
CA PHE A 148 20.60 -13.49 2.86
C PHE A 148 19.48 -12.44 3.03
N PHE A 149 19.78 -11.20 2.68
CA PHE A 149 18.85 -10.08 2.73
C PHE A 149 18.35 -9.75 1.33
N HIS A 150 17.09 -10.07 1.07
CA HIS A 150 16.44 -9.72 -0.19
C HIS A 150 16.32 -8.19 -0.34
N ALA A 151 16.68 -7.68 -1.51
CA ALA A 151 16.70 -6.24 -1.78
C ALA A 151 15.31 -5.60 -1.65
N TYR A 152 14.23 -6.30 -2.02
CA TYR A 152 12.85 -5.82 -1.81
C TYR A 152 12.52 -5.61 -0.32
N GLY A 153 13.06 -6.45 0.57
CA GLY A 153 12.83 -6.33 2.01
C GLY A 153 13.53 -5.09 2.59
N LEU A 154 14.76 -4.85 2.15
CA LEU A 154 15.52 -3.64 2.49
C LEU A 154 14.82 -2.38 1.93
N ALA A 155 14.31 -2.45 0.70
CA ALA A 155 13.53 -1.37 0.08
C ALA A 155 12.25 -1.06 0.88
N TYR A 156 11.51 -2.06 1.37
CA TYR A 156 10.34 -1.82 2.22
C TYR A 156 10.70 -1.18 3.57
N VAL A 157 11.81 -1.58 4.21
CA VAL A 157 12.28 -0.91 5.44
C VAL A 157 12.64 0.55 5.15
N ALA A 158 13.38 0.82 4.08
CA ALA A 158 13.72 2.17 3.65
C ALA A 158 12.47 3.01 3.31
N ALA A 159 11.48 2.42 2.64
CA ALA A 159 10.21 3.06 2.28
C ALA A 159 9.41 3.47 3.53
N VAL A 160 9.31 2.60 4.55
CA VAL A 160 8.64 2.91 5.82
C VAL A 160 9.38 4.03 6.57
N ILE A 161 10.71 3.97 6.65
CA ILE A 161 11.52 5.02 7.30
C ILE A 161 11.34 6.36 6.58
N ALA A 162 11.39 6.38 5.25
CA ALA A 162 11.15 7.57 4.45
C ALA A 162 9.73 8.13 4.64
N ALA A 163 8.71 7.26 4.64
CA ALA A 163 7.32 7.64 4.86
C ALA A 163 7.13 8.34 6.22
N VAL A 164 7.65 7.74 7.30
CA VAL A 164 7.57 8.30 8.65
C VAL A 164 8.36 9.60 8.75
N ALA A 165 9.58 9.67 8.19
CA ALA A 165 10.42 10.86 8.23
C ALA A 165 9.81 12.06 7.48
N ILE A 166 9.27 11.83 6.27
CA ILE A 166 8.63 12.88 5.46
C ILE A 166 7.32 13.33 6.12
N THR A 167 6.47 12.40 6.55
CA THR A 167 5.22 12.72 7.25
C THR A 167 5.50 13.48 8.55
N SER A 168 6.50 13.07 9.34
CA SER A 168 6.91 13.77 10.57
C SER A 168 7.43 15.19 10.31
N ARG A 169 8.11 15.43 9.19
CA ARG A 169 8.56 16.77 8.79
C ARG A 169 7.36 17.65 8.39
N ARG A 170 6.47 17.14 7.52
CA ARG A 170 5.28 17.87 7.06
C ARG A 170 4.26 18.12 8.16
N TRP A 171 4.02 17.15 9.03
CA TRP A 171 3.13 17.27 10.19
C TRP A 171 3.65 18.30 11.21
N ARG A 172 4.97 18.35 11.46
CA ARG A 172 5.59 19.39 12.28
C ARG A 172 5.42 20.79 11.68
N ALA A 173 5.50 20.91 10.35
CA ALA A 173 5.36 22.19 9.66
C ALA A 173 3.94 22.79 9.78
N VAL A 174 2.91 21.97 9.99
CA VAL A 174 1.54 22.41 10.31
C VAL A 174 1.24 22.47 11.82
N GLY A 175 2.28 22.44 12.66
CA GLY A 175 2.17 22.58 14.12
C GLY A 175 1.86 21.28 14.90
N GLY A 176 1.81 20.12 14.23
CA GLY A 176 1.53 18.83 14.87
C GLY A 176 2.74 18.17 15.53
N ASP A 177 2.50 17.41 16.62
CA ASP A 177 3.56 16.62 17.29
C ASP A 177 4.02 15.43 16.41
N PRO A 178 5.30 15.35 16.01
CA PRO A 178 5.87 14.21 15.29
C PRO A 178 5.67 12.84 15.96
N LYS A 179 5.53 12.79 17.28
CA LYS A 179 5.27 11.54 18.02
C LYS A 179 3.96 10.87 17.57
N LEU A 180 2.97 11.66 17.16
CA LEU A 180 1.72 11.13 16.61
C LEU A 180 1.96 10.31 15.34
N VAL A 181 2.87 10.76 14.47
CA VAL A 181 3.22 10.04 13.23
C VAL A 181 3.86 8.69 13.54
N GLN A 182 4.73 8.65 14.56
CA GLN A 182 5.36 7.42 15.03
C GLN A 182 4.34 6.46 15.65
N GLU A 183 3.41 6.97 16.46
CA GLU A 183 2.32 6.17 17.03
C GLU A 183 1.39 5.61 15.95
N VAL A 184 0.97 6.44 14.99
CA VAL A 184 0.15 6.01 13.84
C VAL A 184 0.87 4.92 13.05
N ALA A 185 2.17 5.09 12.76
CA ALA A 185 2.95 4.05 12.06
C ALA A 185 3.07 2.75 12.87
N LEU A 186 3.31 2.84 14.18
CA LEU A 186 3.45 1.70 15.09
C LEU A 186 2.17 0.84 15.15
N TRP A 187 0.98 1.45 15.03
CA TRP A 187 -0.29 0.73 15.01
C TRP A 187 -0.73 0.32 13.59
N ALA A 188 -0.59 1.22 12.61
CA ALA A 188 -1.06 0.98 11.24
C ALA A 188 -0.22 -0.07 10.50
N PHE A 189 1.09 -0.15 10.72
CA PHE A 189 1.94 -1.12 10.02
C PHE A 189 1.64 -2.58 10.43
N PRO A 190 1.58 -2.96 11.72
CA PRO A 190 1.14 -4.29 12.13
C PRO A 190 -0.30 -4.59 11.73
N ALA A 191 -1.21 -3.61 11.83
CA ALA A 191 -2.58 -3.77 11.38
C ALA A 191 -2.67 -4.07 9.88
N GLY A 192 -1.87 -3.39 9.06
CA GLY A 192 -1.74 -3.68 7.63
C GLY A 192 -1.18 -5.07 7.34
N LEU A 193 -0.17 -5.53 8.10
CA LEU A 193 0.36 -6.89 7.95
C LEU A 193 -0.70 -7.96 8.28
N ILE A 194 -1.47 -7.76 9.36
CA ILE A 194 -2.58 -8.65 9.74
C ILE A 194 -3.70 -8.61 8.71
N GLY A 195 -4.16 -7.42 8.29
CA GLY A 195 -5.23 -7.25 7.30
C GLY A 195 -4.86 -7.83 5.94
N GLY A 196 -3.61 -7.65 5.51
CA GLY A 196 -3.10 -8.24 4.29
C GLY A 196 -3.10 -9.76 4.33
N ARG A 197 -2.78 -10.36 5.50
CA ARG A 197 -2.92 -11.81 5.67
C ARG A 197 -4.38 -12.25 5.66
N LEU A 198 -5.27 -11.57 6.38
CA LEU A 198 -6.71 -11.90 6.40
C LEU A 198 -7.34 -11.83 5.00
N TYR A 199 -6.96 -10.84 4.19
CA TYR A 199 -7.43 -10.74 2.79
C TYR A 199 -6.92 -11.90 1.93
N PHE A 200 -5.64 -12.27 2.05
CA PHE A 200 -5.10 -13.43 1.34
C PHE A 200 -5.82 -14.73 1.73
N LEU A 201 -6.15 -14.91 3.02
CA LEU A 201 -6.95 -16.05 3.47
C LEU A 201 -8.39 -16.02 2.90
N ALA A 202 -8.96 -14.84 2.65
CA ALA A 202 -10.28 -14.72 2.05
C ALA A 202 -10.29 -14.96 0.52
N THR A 203 -9.22 -14.58 -0.21
CA THR A 203 -9.17 -14.68 -1.68
C THR A 203 -8.46 -15.93 -2.21
N SER A 204 -7.47 -16.44 -1.48
CA SER A 204 -6.48 -17.43 -1.95
C SER A 204 -6.31 -18.57 -0.94
N TRP A 205 -7.40 -18.99 -0.29
CA TRP A 205 -7.39 -20.04 0.74
C TRP A 205 -6.75 -21.37 0.27
N ASN A 206 -6.87 -21.68 -1.01
CA ASN A 206 -6.29 -22.85 -1.67
C ASN A 206 -4.74 -22.84 -1.71
N GLU A 207 -4.09 -21.69 -1.56
CA GLU A 207 -2.63 -21.55 -1.52
C GLU A 207 -2.08 -21.66 -0.07
N VAL A 208 -2.95 -21.73 0.93
CA VAL A 208 -2.55 -21.83 2.34
C VAL A 208 -1.98 -23.23 2.62
N PRO A 209 -0.81 -23.36 3.27
CA PRO A 209 -0.27 -24.67 3.64
C PRO A 209 -1.27 -25.49 4.47
N PRO A 210 -1.47 -26.80 4.21
CA PRO A 210 -2.47 -27.65 4.86
C PRO A 210 -2.04 -28.08 6.27
N HIS A 211 -1.72 -27.11 7.11
CA HIS A 211 -1.24 -27.26 8.48
C HIS A 211 -1.94 -26.23 9.37
N TRP A 212 -2.09 -26.51 10.67
CA TRP A 212 -2.73 -25.60 11.62
C TRP A 212 -2.07 -24.20 11.69
N TRP A 213 -0.76 -24.12 11.41
CA TRP A 213 0.02 -22.87 11.38
C TRP A 213 -0.04 -22.16 10.01
N GLY A 214 -0.59 -22.80 8.96
CA GLY A 214 -0.68 -22.27 7.61
C GLY A 214 -1.26 -20.86 7.53
N PRO A 215 -2.39 -20.54 8.22
CA PRO A 215 -2.94 -19.20 8.27
C PRO A 215 -1.99 -18.11 8.78
N PHE A 216 -1.01 -18.46 9.62
CA PHE A 216 -0.05 -17.52 10.22
C PHE A 216 1.28 -17.41 9.46
N ALA A 217 1.47 -18.21 8.41
CA ALA A 217 2.74 -18.36 7.68
C ALA A 217 3.11 -17.17 6.76
N ILE A 218 3.22 -15.96 7.31
CA ILE A 218 3.57 -14.73 6.57
C ILE A 218 4.96 -14.80 5.91
N TRP A 219 5.87 -15.61 6.45
CA TRP A 219 7.21 -15.84 5.91
C TRP A 219 7.22 -16.72 4.64
N ARG A 220 6.07 -17.31 4.26
CA ARG A 220 5.88 -17.99 2.97
C ARG A 220 5.24 -17.08 1.92
N GLY A 221 5.16 -15.76 2.16
CA GLY A 221 4.41 -14.84 1.34
C GLY A 221 2.90 -14.97 1.58
N GLY A 222 2.09 -14.56 0.60
CA GLY A 222 0.62 -14.53 0.72
C GLY A 222 0.13 -13.38 1.60
N LEU A 223 0.36 -12.15 1.14
CA LEU A 223 -0.16 -10.91 1.73
C LEU A 223 -0.91 -10.12 0.66
N GLY A 224 -2.22 -9.94 0.84
CA GLY A 224 -3.05 -9.17 -0.07
C GLY A 224 -2.95 -7.67 0.18
N ILE A 225 -2.45 -6.91 -0.80
CA ILE A 225 -2.25 -5.45 -0.67
C ILE A 225 -3.52 -4.71 -0.23
N TRP A 226 -4.68 -5.09 -0.76
CA TRP A 226 -5.98 -4.46 -0.42
C TRP A 226 -6.35 -4.62 1.05
N GLY A 227 -6.11 -5.80 1.64
CA GLY A 227 -6.31 -6.02 3.07
C GLY A 227 -5.37 -5.19 3.93
N GLY A 228 -4.12 -5.02 3.47
CA GLY A 228 -3.13 -4.22 4.17
C GLY A 228 -3.44 -2.73 4.16
N ILE A 229 -3.83 -2.20 2.99
CA ILE A 229 -4.32 -0.82 2.86
C ILE A 229 -5.56 -0.62 3.76
N ALA A 230 -6.57 -1.49 3.66
CA ALA A 230 -7.81 -1.33 4.41
C ALA A 230 -7.58 -1.34 5.94
N ALA A 231 -6.90 -2.34 6.48
CA ALA A 231 -6.69 -2.46 7.92
C ALA A 231 -5.69 -1.41 8.46
N GLY A 232 -4.61 -1.13 7.72
CA GLY A 232 -3.64 -0.10 8.09
C GLY A 232 -4.26 1.29 8.12
N THR A 233 -5.04 1.66 7.10
CA THR A 233 -5.76 2.93 7.05
C THR A 233 -6.83 3.02 8.14
N LEU A 234 -7.62 1.96 8.37
CA LEU A 234 -8.65 1.94 9.43
C LEU A 234 -8.04 2.18 10.82
N VAL A 235 -6.97 1.47 11.15
CA VAL A 235 -6.29 1.61 12.45
C VAL A 235 -5.56 2.95 12.56
N GLY A 236 -4.94 3.43 11.48
CA GLY A 236 -4.34 4.76 11.44
C GLY A 236 -5.35 5.88 11.71
N ILE A 237 -6.50 5.86 11.03
CA ILE A 237 -7.61 6.80 11.26
C ILE A 237 -8.15 6.68 12.68
N TRP A 238 -8.26 5.46 13.22
CA TRP A 238 -8.67 5.25 14.62
C TRP A 238 -7.68 5.88 15.62
N VAL A 239 -6.36 5.73 15.42
CA VAL A 239 -5.35 6.41 16.27
C VAL A 239 -5.47 7.93 16.16
N LEU A 240 -5.57 8.48 14.94
CA LEU A 240 -5.74 9.93 14.73
C LEU A 240 -6.98 10.46 15.44
N HIS A 241 -8.11 9.76 15.32
CA HIS A 241 -9.36 10.10 16.00
C HIS A 241 -9.23 10.04 17.53
N ARG A 242 -8.61 8.97 18.07
CA ARG A 242 -8.33 8.83 19.51
C ARG A 242 -7.43 9.93 20.06
N ARG A 243 -6.53 10.46 19.22
CA ARG A 243 -5.63 11.58 19.52
C ARG A 243 -6.21 12.96 19.17
N ARG A 244 -7.46 13.01 18.67
CA ARG A 244 -8.18 14.24 18.26
C ARG A 244 -7.42 15.08 17.23
N ALA A 245 -6.63 14.45 16.38
CA ALA A 245 -5.93 15.12 15.29
C ALA A 245 -6.88 15.41 14.13
N ASP A 246 -6.59 16.49 13.38
CA ASP A 246 -7.25 16.75 12.11
C ASP A 246 -6.84 15.69 11.08
N ILE A 247 -7.77 14.79 10.75
CA ILE A 247 -7.52 13.65 9.87
C ILE A 247 -7.21 14.11 8.43
N PRO A 248 -8.02 14.98 7.77
CA PRO A 248 -7.65 15.58 6.48
C PRO A 248 -6.25 16.17 6.45
N VAL A 249 -5.90 17.06 7.38
CA VAL A 249 -4.59 17.72 7.40
C VAL A 249 -3.44 16.72 7.62
N PHE A 250 -3.67 15.67 8.43
CA PHE A 250 -2.68 14.60 8.60
C PHE A 250 -2.51 13.77 7.31
N LEU A 251 -3.59 13.47 6.60
CA LEU A 251 -3.54 12.72 5.33
C LEU A 251 -2.84 13.55 4.23
N ASP A 252 -3.07 14.87 4.17
CA ASP A 252 -2.34 15.79 3.28
C ASP A 252 -0.84 15.94 3.63
N ALA A 253 -0.50 15.79 4.92
CA ALA A 253 0.89 15.68 5.37
C ALA A 253 1.53 14.35 4.93
N ALA A 254 0.76 13.25 4.96
CA ALA A 254 1.23 11.90 4.63
C ALA A 254 1.23 11.57 3.12
N ALA A 255 0.37 12.20 2.31
CA ALA A 255 0.17 11.80 0.90
C ALA A 255 1.47 11.81 0.05
N PRO A 256 2.34 12.85 0.09
CA PRO A 256 3.61 12.81 -0.62
C PRO A 256 4.58 11.76 -0.08
N ALA A 257 4.48 11.43 1.21
CA ALA A 257 5.32 10.41 1.84
C ALA A 257 4.96 8.99 1.34
N LEU A 258 3.68 8.73 1.07
CA LEU A 258 3.21 7.49 0.45
C LEU A 258 3.72 7.33 -0.99
N LEU A 259 3.74 8.42 -1.77
CA LEU A 259 4.30 8.42 -3.13
C LEU A 259 5.80 8.11 -3.13
N VAL A 260 6.57 8.73 -2.23
CA VAL A 260 8.01 8.41 -2.07
C VAL A 260 8.21 6.96 -1.61
N ALA A 261 7.38 6.46 -0.69
CA ALA A 261 7.44 5.07 -0.26
C ALA A 261 7.15 4.08 -1.41
N GLN A 262 6.17 4.39 -2.28
CA GLN A 262 5.87 3.61 -3.48
C GLN A 262 7.04 3.62 -4.46
N ALA A 263 7.67 4.78 -4.70
CA ALA A 263 8.87 4.88 -5.53
C ALA A 263 10.03 4.02 -5.00
N ILE A 264 10.31 4.07 -3.70
CA ILE A 264 11.34 3.20 -3.07
C ILE A 264 10.96 1.72 -3.21
N GLY A 265 9.68 1.36 -3.01
CA GLY A 265 9.19 -0.01 -3.20
C GLY A 265 9.41 -0.55 -4.62
N ARG A 266 9.27 0.29 -5.65
CA ARG A 266 9.51 -0.10 -7.06
C ARG A 266 10.96 -0.49 -7.34
N VAL A 267 11.94 0.00 -6.57
CA VAL A 267 13.33 -0.47 -6.66
C VAL A 267 13.43 -1.95 -6.29
N GLY A 268 12.60 -2.44 -5.37
CA GLY A 268 12.51 -3.85 -5.03
C GLY A 268 12.07 -4.74 -6.21
N ASN A 269 11.16 -4.25 -7.05
CA ASN A 269 10.69 -5.00 -8.23
C ASN A 269 11.77 -5.13 -9.31
N TYR A 270 12.67 -4.14 -9.44
CA TYR A 270 13.84 -4.24 -10.32
C TYR A 270 14.80 -5.34 -9.88
N PHE A 271 15.13 -5.43 -8.58
CA PHE A 271 15.97 -6.50 -8.03
C PHE A 271 15.32 -7.89 -8.10
N ASN A 272 13.99 -7.97 -7.98
CA ASN A 272 13.23 -9.20 -8.16
C ASN A 272 12.98 -9.56 -9.65
N GLN A 273 13.36 -8.69 -10.59
CA GLN A 273 13.06 -8.81 -12.02
C GLN A 273 11.57 -9.07 -12.30
N GLU A 274 10.68 -8.35 -11.62
CA GLU A 274 9.22 -8.53 -11.66
C GLU A 274 8.47 -7.23 -12.01
N LEU A 275 7.17 -7.34 -12.32
CA LEU A 275 6.27 -6.21 -12.62
C LEU A 275 6.76 -5.26 -13.74
N PHE A 276 7.56 -5.77 -14.67
CA PHE A 276 7.95 -5.10 -15.92
C PHE A 276 6.79 -5.09 -16.94
N GLY A 277 6.91 -4.22 -17.95
CA GLY A 277 5.87 -4.02 -18.97
C GLY A 277 5.90 -5.03 -20.12
N GLY A 278 5.30 -4.67 -21.26
CA GLY A 278 5.40 -5.46 -22.48
C GLY A 278 6.82 -5.49 -23.08
N PRO A 279 7.11 -6.39 -24.03
CA PRO A 279 8.36 -6.36 -24.79
C PRO A 279 8.58 -5.00 -25.47
N THR A 280 9.84 -4.58 -25.59
CA THR A 280 10.17 -3.27 -26.19
C THR A 280 11.48 -3.30 -26.97
N THR A 281 11.58 -2.43 -27.98
CA THR A 281 12.79 -2.17 -28.77
C THR A 281 13.35 -0.77 -28.53
N LEU A 282 12.82 -0.04 -27.54
CA LEU A 282 13.32 1.27 -27.13
C LEU A 282 14.72 1.15 -26.51
N PRO A 283 15.61 2.14 -26.71
CA PRO A 283 17.00 2.03 -26.26
C PRO A 283 17.13 1.89 -24.74
N TRP A 284 16.25 2.52 -23.94
CA TRP A 284 16.19 2.35 -22.48
C TRP A 284 15.39 1.12 -22.03
N GLY A 285 15.27 0.09 -22.86
CA GLY A 285 14.62 -1.18 -22.51
C GLY A 285 15.30 -1.85 -21.31
N LEU A 286 14.51 -2.52 -20.47
CA LEU A 286 14.98 -3.33 -19.35
C LEU A 286 15.22 -4.75 -19.84
N GLU A 287 16.45 -5.25 -19.67
CA GLU A 287 16.73 -6.66 -19.82
C GLU A 287 16.16 -7.45 -18.64
N ILE A 288 15.61 -8.63 -18.92
CA ILE A 288 15.11 -9.57 -17.91
C ILE A 288 15.79 -10.92 -18.15
N ASP A 289 16.31 -11.56 -17.11
CA ASP A 289 16.90 -12.90 -17.17
C ASP A 289 15.86 -13.93 -17.66
N PRO A 290 16.22 -14.88 -18.55
CA PRO A 290 15.31 -15.90 -19.07
C PRO A 290 14.47 -16.63 -18.01
N ALA A 291 14.98 -16.86 -16.80
CA ALA A 291 14.27 -17.53 -15.71
C ALA A 291 13.09 -16.73 -15.14
N HIS A 292 13.11 -15.39 -15.29
CA HIS A 292 12.06 -14.48 -14.81
C HIS A 292 11.05 -14.09 -15.91
N ARG A 293 11.24 -14.56 -17.15
CA ARG A 293 10.34 -14.22 -18.28
C ARG A 293 9.07 -15.08 -18.26
N PRO A 294 7.86 -14.48 -18.37
CA PRO A 294 6.64 -15.23 -18.64
C PRO A 294 6.76 -16.05 -19.92
N ALA A 295 6.26 -17.29 -19.93
CA ALA A 295 6.38 -18.21 -21.06
C ALA A 295 5.92 -17.60 -22.40
N ARG A 296 4.89 -16.75 -22.39
CA ARG A 296 4.39 -16.03 -23.58
C ARG A 296 5.39 -15.04 -24.21
N TYR A 297 6.45 -14.67 -23.50
CA TYR A 297 7.47 -13.71 -23.92
C TYR A 297 8.91 -14.25 -23.76
N ALA A 298 9.10 -15.57 -23.64
CA ALA A 298 10.42 -16.17 -23.44
C ALA A 298 11.47 -15.77 -24.51
N SER A 299 11.02 -15.54 -25.74
CA SER A 299 11.84 -15.13 -26.89
C SER A 299 12.29 -13.66 -26.89
N TYR A 300 11.78 -12.82 -25.97
CA TYR A 300 12.14 -11.41 -25.89
C TYR A 300 13.14 -11.18 -24.76
N ALA A 301 14.20 -10.42 -25.03
CA ALA A 301 15.18 -10.04 -24.01
C ALA A 301 14.77 -8.77 -23.24
N THR A 302 14.20 -7.80 -23.95
CA THR A 302 13.99 -6.42 -23.49
C THR A 302 12.51 -6.09 -23.30
N PHE A 303 12.20 -5.42 -22.19
CA PHE A 303 10.85 -5.06 -21.75
C PHE A 303 10.77 -3.59 -21.34
N HIS A 304 9.57 -3.01 -21.31
CA HIS A 304 9.39 -1.65 -20.78
C HIS A 304 9.70 -1.60 -19.27
N PRO A 305 10.63 -0.73 -18.79
CA PRO A 305 10.90 -0.52 -17.37
C PRO A 305 9.77 0.25 -16.65
N THR A 306 8.62 -0.40 -16.48
CA THR A 306 7.45 0.16 -15.77
C THR A 306 7.78 0.56 -14.34
N PHE A 307 8.65 -0.18 -13.65
CA PHE A 307 9.14 0.20 -12.31
C PHE A 307 9.78 1.60 -12.32
N LEU A 308 10.59 1.92 -13.35
CA LEU A 308 11.28 3.21 -13.48
C LEU A 308 10.31 4.33 -13.86
N TYR A 309 9.39 4.06 -14.79
CA TYR A 309 8.33 5.00 -15.15
C TYR A 309 7.48 5.37 -13.93
N GLU A 310 7.15 4.39 -13.08
CA GLU A 310 6.45 4.62 -11.82
C GLU A 310 7.30 5.34 -10.77
N ILE A 311 8.61 5.08 -10.66
CA ILE A 311 9.50 5.86 -9.78
C ILE A 311 9.47 7.33 -10.17
N VAL A 312 9.69 7.63 -11.46
CA VAL A 312 9.68 9.00 -11.97
C VAL A 312 8.32 9.66 -11.73
N TRP A 313 7.21 8.99 -12.06
CA TRP A 313 5.87 9.52 -11.87
C TRP A 313 5.53 9.80 -10.39
N ASN A 314 5.84 8.86 -9.48
CA ASN A 314 5.58 9.01 -8.06
C ASN A 314 6.41 10.16 -7.44
N LEU A 315 7.68 10.28 -7.81
CA LEU A 315 8.53 11.37 -7.33
C LEU A 315 8.09 12.73 -7.89
N LEU A 316 7.76 12.83 -9.18
CA LEU A 316 7.22 14.06 -9.78
C LEU A 316 5.93 14.52 -9.08
N LEU A 317 5.02 13.59 -8.73
CA LEU A 317 3.82 13.92 -7.96
C LEU A 317 4.11 14.26 -6.50
N ALA A 318 5.10 13.61 -5.86
CA ALA A 318 5.47 13.89 -4.47
C ALA A 318 6.10 15.29 -4.28
N PHE A 319 6.84 15.76 -5.29
CA PHE A 319 7.47 17.09 -5.31
C PHE A 319 6.65 18.15 -6.05
N ALA A 320 5.52 17.79 -6.66
CA ALA A 320 4.62 18.75 -7.28
C ALA A 320 4.15 19.78 -6.22
N PRO A 321 4.16 21.09 -6.53
CA PRO A 321 3.66 22.08 -5.60
C PRO A 321 2.17 21.81 -5.33
N ALA A 322 1.85 21.44 -4.10
CA ALA A 322 0.48 21.33 -3.64
C ALA A 322 -0.19 22.68 -3.85
N ARG A 323 -1.19 22.72 -4.74
CA ARG A 323 -2.00 23.94 -4.94
C ARG A 323 -2.73 24.18 -3.63
N SER A 324 -2.28 25.17 -2.87
CA SER A 324 -2.89 25.57 -1.62
C SER A 324 -4.31 26.03 -1.91
N SER A 325 -5.29 25.20 -1.55
CA SER A 325 -6.70 25.57 -1.50
C SER A 325 -6.93 26.57 -0.37
N CYS A 326 -6.48 27.81 -0.60
CA CYS A 326 -6.80 28.96 0.22
C CYS A 326 -8.27 29.32 0.03
N GLU A 327 -9.15 28.64 0.75
CA GLU A 327 -10.53 29.10 0.99
C GLU A 327 -10.94 28.71 2.42
N SER A 328 -10.15 29.17 3.39
CA SER A 328 -10.55 29.16 4.80
C SER A 328 -11.64 30.22 5.01
N THR A 329 -12.88 29.88 4.65
CA THR A 329 -14.07 30.70 4.96
C THR A 329 -14.07 30.98 6.46
N PRO A 330 -13.94 32.24 6.91
CA PRO A 330 -13.98 32.54 8.33
C PRO A 330 -15.37 32.17 8.85
N LEU A 331 -15.41 31.27 9.84
CA LEU A 331 -16.62 30.98 10.60
C LEU A 331 -16.98 32.21 11.42
N THR A 332 -17.76 33.11 10.83
CA THR A 332 -18.37 34.23 11.55
C THR A 332 -19.28 33.66 12.63
N THR A 333 -18.84 33.76 13.88
CA THR A 333 -19.59 33.36 15.07
C THR A 333 -20.82 34.27 15.23
N SER A 334 -21.90 33.92 14.54
CA SER A 334 -23.21 34.51 14.77
C SER A 334 -23.76 34.01 16.12
N SER A 335 -23.32 34.67 17.19
CA SER A 335 -23.89 34.52 18.53
C SER A 335 -25.28 35.16 18.55
N ALA A 336 -26.26 34.44 18.01
CA ALA A 336 -27.67 34.79 18.08
C ALA A 336 -28.30 34.21 19.36
N TYR A 337 -27.97 34.82 20.51
CA TYR A 337 -28.88 34.83 21.66
C TYR A 337 -29.69 36.13 21.58
N GLY A 338 -31.01 35.98 21.38
CA GLY A 338 -31.98 37.06 21.33
C GLY A 338 -33.37 36.49 21.51
#